data_AF-A0A2V7J146-F1
#
_entry.id   AF-A0A2V7J146-F1
#
_cell.length_a   1.000
_cell.length_b   1.000
_cell.length_c   1.000
_cell.angle_alpha   90.00
_cell.angle_beta   90.00
_cell.angle_gamma   90.00
#
_symmetry.space_group_name_H-M   'P 1'
#
loop_
_entity.id
_entity.type
_entity.pdbx_description
1 polymer ?
#
loop_
_entity_poly.entity_id
_entity_poly.type
_entity_poly.pdbx_seq_one_letter_code
_entity_poly.pdbx_strand_id
1 'polypeptide(L)'
;MRNAELKGADRMLLFLTATSLALQAPVADTSPFRALALPPASRVRSASGAPGPDYWQQRADYVIHATLDTAAQTIRGTERIHYANHSPDTLAFVWVQIEQNIFAPNSITYVLNQPPLHFAGGAVFDFTGKGFIGGITIERFAAGGKALTRTEYGTMMRVELPGPLPPRGAIDFDVAWHFPVPPYGGGRMGRIGTRL
;
A
#
# COMPACT_ATOMS: atom_id res chain seq x y z
N MET A 1 92.32 25.00 17.52
CA MET A 1 92.82 23.65 17.85
C MET A 1 91.62 22.85 18.35
N ARG A 2 91.11 21.94 17.51
CA ARG A 2 91.35 20.49 17.52
C ARG A 2 90.49 19.74 18.57
N ASN A 3 89.54 18.99 18.01
CA ASN A 3 88.87 17.76 18.43
C ASN A 3 89.22 17.13 19.78
N ALA A 4 88.19 16.62 20.45
CA ALA A 4 88.22 15.31 21.09
C ALA A 4 86.80 14.70 21.15
N GLU A 5 86.62 13.57 20.46
CA GLU A 5 85.52 12.61 20.65
C GLU A 5 85.59 11.99 22.05
N LEU A 6 84.45 11.58 22.62
CA LEU A 6 84.40 10.48 23.60
C LEU A 6 83.00 9.83 23.64
N LYS A 7 82.96 8.65 23.01
CA LYS A 7 82.36 7.36 23.43
C LYS A 7 80.90 7.29 23.90
N GLY A 8 80.18 6.41 23.18
CA GLY A 8 78.81 6.01 23.44
C GLY A 8 78.57 5.35 24.80
N ALA A 9 77.38 5.62 25.31
CA ALA A 9 76.72 4.85 26.36
C ALA A 9 75.40 4.33 25.77
N ASP A 10 75.36 3.02 25.60
CA ASP A 10 74.24 2.25 25.08
C ASP A 10 73.05 2.36 26.06
N ARG A 11 71.99 3.07 25.65
CA ARG A 11 70.75 3.20 26.43
C ARG A 11 69.71 2.28 25.80
N MET A 12 69.64 1.06 26.31
CA MET A 12 68.59 0.09 26.01
C MET A 12 67.23 0.65 26.46
N LEU A 13 66.45 1.14 25.50
CA LEU A 13 65.11 1.69 25.71
C LEU A 13 64.10 0.54 25.67
N LEU A 14 63.51 0.21 26.81
CA LEU A 14 62.46 -0.80 26.93
C LEU A 14 61.15 -0.23 26.34
N PHE A 15 60.74 -0.71 25.15
CA PHE A 15 59.42 -0.39 24.59
C PHE A 15 58.35 -1.29 25.22
N LEU A 16 57.53 -0.75 26.12
CA LEU A 16 56.26 -1.38 26.50
C LEU A 16 55.24 -1.18 25.36
N THR A 17 54.97 -2.23 24.60
CA THR A 17 53.80 -2.27 23.71
C THR A 17 52.54 -2.48 24.54
N ALA A 18 51.74 -1.42 24.70
CA ALA A 18 50.40 -1.53 25.26
C ALA A 18 49.44 -2.09 24.20
N THR A 19 49.06 -3.36 24.33
CA THR A 19 48.02 -3.97 23.50
C THR A 19 46.67 -3.37 23.89
N SER A 20 46.11 -2.50 23.05
CA SER A 20 44.76 -2.00 23.24
C SER A 20 43.75 -3.13 22.98
N LEU A 21 43.07 -3.63 24.02
CA LEU A 21 41.89 -4.47 23.83
C LEU A 21 40.80 -3.60 23.21
N ALA A 22 40.47 -3.87 21.95
CA ALA A 22 39.26 -3.33 21.34
C ALA A 22 38.05 -3.94 22.07
N LEU A 23 37.28 -3.11 22.79
CA LEU A 23 35.97 -3.49 23.30
C LEU A 23 35.08 -3.85 22.11
N GLN A 24 34.63 -5.10 22.04
CA GLN A 24 33.61 -5.50 21.07
C GLN A 24 32.34 -4.68 21.31
N ALA A 25 31.76 -4.13 20.23
CA ALA A 25 30.49 -3.44 20.32
C ALA A 25 29.41 -4.38 20.90
N PRO A 26 28.52 -3.88 21.77
CA PRO A 26 27.48 -4.72 22.36
C PRO A 26 26.61 -5.34 21.26
N VAL A 27 26.39 -6.65 21.37
CA VAL A 27 25.49 -7.39 20.48
C VAL A 27 24.08 -6.83 20.65
N ALA A 28 23.43 -6.50 19.53
CA ALA A 28 22.07 -5.97 19.55
C ALA A 28 21.12 -6.95 20.25
N ASP A 29 20.26 -6.44 21.13
CA ASP A 29 19.23 -7.25 21.79
C ASP A 29 18.36 -7.94 20.72
N THR A 30 18.29 -9.27 20.75
CA THR A 30 17.50 -10.08 19.80
C THR A 30 16.15 -10.50 20.38
N SER A 31 15.83 -10.07 21.59
CA SER A 31 14.58 -10.38 22.27
C SER A 31 13.35 -9.98 21.44
N PRO A 32 12.27 -10.78 21.47
CA PRO A 32 10.98 -10.38 20.91
C PRO A 32 10.37 -9.17 21.64
N PHE A 33 10.85 -8.86 22.86
CA PHE A 33 10.41 -7.72 23.68
C PHE A 33 11.38 -6.54 23.64
N ARG A 34 12.42 -6.57 22.79
CA ARG A 34 13.34 -5.43 22.67
C ARG A 34 12.58 -4.17 22.25
N ALA A 35 13.03 -3.01 22.71
CA ALA A 35 12.51 -1.75 22.21
C ALA A 35 12.79 -1.64 20.70
N LEU A 36 11.74 -1.40 19.91
CA LEU A 36 11.87 -1.15 18.48
C LEU A 36 12.40 0.28 18.27
N ALA A 37 13.42 0.43 17.43
CA ALA A 37 13.85 1.74 16.96
C ALA A 37 12.78 2.31 16.02
N LEU A 38 11.83 3.05 16.59
CA LEU A 38 10.78 3.70 15.83
C LEU A 38 11.29 5.02 15.23
N PRO A 39 10.83 5.42 14.03
CA PRO A 39 11.18 6.72 13.47
C PRO A 39 10.78 7.84 14.44
N PRO A 40 11.61 8.89 14.59
CA PRO A 40 11.26 10.02 15.43
C PRO A 40 10.00 10.73 14.91
N ALA A 41 9.40 11.54 15.78
CA ALA A 41 8.33 12.44 15.35
C ALA A 41 8.79 13.34 14.19
N SER A 42 7.86 13.66 13.31
CA SER A 42 8.05 14.59 12.20
C SER A 42 6.90 15.59 12.14
N ARG A 43 6.98 16.55 11.21
CA ARG A 43 5.88 17.49 10.97
C ARG A 43 4.62 16.82 10.41
N VAL A 44 4.74 15.60 9.86
CA VAL A 44 3.63 14.80 9.34
C VAL A 44 3.02 13.89 10.42
N ARG A 45 3.82 13.42 11.38
CA ARG A 45 3.37 12.51 12.45
C ARG A 45 4.05 12.86 13.78
N SER A 46 3.25 13.20 14.79
CA SER A 46 3.75 13.57 16.12
C SER A 46 4.33 12.37 16.89
N ALA A 47 4.94 12.63 18.06
CA ALA A 47 5.46 11.57 18.94
C ALA A 47 4.37 10.66 19.50
N SER A 48 3.11 11.11 19.54
CA SER A 48 1.96 10.30 19.95
C SER A 48 1.36 9.48 18.79
N GLY A 49 1.90 9.61 17.58
CA GLY A 49 1.35 8.99 16.37
C GLY A 49 0.18 9.77 15.74
N ALA A 50 -0.24 10.88 16.35
CA ALA A 50 -1.29 11.73 15.78
C ALA A 50 -0.79 12.46 14.51
N PRO A 51 -1.69 12.78 13.57
CA PRO A 51 -1.41 13.71 12.48
C PRO A 51 -0.72 15.00 12.95
N GLY A 52 0.40 15.34 12.34
CA GLY A 52 1.10 16.61 12.57
C GLY A 52 0.55 17.75 11.70
N PRO A 53 1.10 18.98 11.82
CA PRO A 53 0.65 20.15 11.05
C PRO A 53 0.83 20.01 9.53
N ASP A 54 1.78 19.20 9.06
CA ASP A 54 2.01 18.96 7.63
C ASP A 54 1.37 17.64 7.15
N TYR A 55 0.50 17.05 7.98
CA TYR A 55 -0.24 15.85 7.60
C TYR A 55 -1.20 16.14 6.44
N TRP A 56 -1.29 15.20 5.50
CA TRP A 56 -2.17 15.30 4.35
C TRP A 56 -2.88 13.97 4.10
N GLN A 57 -4.05 14.05 3.49
CA GLN A 57 -4.81 12.92 2.96
C GLN A 57 -5.36 13.33 1.60
N GLN A 58 -5.33 12.40 0.64
CA GLN A 58 -6.01 12.63 -0.63
C GLN A 58 -7.51 12.78 -0.42
N ARG A 59 -8.15 13.55 -1.31
CA ARG A 59 -9.60 13.70 -1.33
C ARG A 59 -10.14 13.24 -2.66
N ALA A 60 -11.12 12.35 -2.61
CA ALA A 60 -11.86 11.87 -3.76
C ALA A 60 -13.36 11.98 -3.45
N ASP A 61 -14.05 12.82 -4.20
CA ASP A 61 -15.51 12.98 -4.10
C ASP A 61 -16.18 12.22 -5.24
N TYR A 62 -17.24 11.51 -4.93
CA TYR A 62 -17.91 10.63 -5.88
C TYR A 62 -19.36 11.07 -6.08
N VAL A 63 -19.78 11.09 -7.34
CA VAL A 63 -21.21 11.07 -7.71
C VAL A 63 -21.44 9.78 -8.47
N ILE A 64 -22.16 8.85 -7.86
CA ILE A 64 -22.37 7.49 -8.40
C ILE A 64 -23.85 7.32 -8.74
N HIS A 65 -24.12 6.92 -9.98
CA HIS A 65 -25.42 6.46 -10.44
C HIS A 65 -25.32 4.98 -10.74
N ALA A 66 -25.95 4.14 -9.91
CA ALA A 66 -25.89 2.70 -10.03
C ALA A 66 -27.29 2.09 -10.17
N THR A 67 -27.37 1.00 -10.93
CA THR A 67 -28.58 0.19 -11.11
C THR A 67 -28.26 -1.27 -10.77
N LEU A 68 -29.13 -1.90 -10.00
CA LEU A 68 -29.11 -3.33 -9.74
C LEU A 68 -30.08 -4.03 -10.70
N ASP A 69 -29.55 -4.87 -11.58
CA ASP A 69 -30.34 -5.79 -12.39
C ASP A 69 -30.46 -7.13 -11.65
N THR A 70 -31.65 -7.43 -11.14
CA THR A 70 -31.91 -8.66 -10.37
C THR A 70 -32.07 -9.89 -11.24
N ALA A 71 -32.44 -9.73 -12.52
CA ALA A 71 -32.57 -10.83 -13.46
C ALA A 71 -31.17 -11.28 -13.94
N ALA A 72 -30.34 -10.32 -14.33
CA ALA A 72 -28.94 -10.56 -14.71
C ALA A 72 -27.98 -10.63 -13.51
N GLN A 73 -28.47 -10.37 -12.29
CA GLN A 73 -27.70 -10.42 -11.04
C GLN A 73 -26.43 -9.57 -11.09
N THR A 74 -26.54 -8.39 -11.71
CA THR A 74 -25.41 -7.52 -12.05
C THR A 74 -25.67 -6.13 -11.50
N ILE A 75 -24.63 -5.49 -10.96
CA ILE A 75 -24.65 -4.06 -10.66
C ILE A 75 -23.92 -3.34 -11.79
N ARG A 76 -24.55 -2.30 -12.33
CA ARG A 76 -23.96 -1.40 -13.33
C ARG A 76 -23.91 0.00 -12.74
N GLY A 77 -22.84 0.72 -12.99
CA GLY A 77 -22.65 2.06 -12.47
C GLY A 77 -21.98 2.98 -13.47
N THR A 78 -22.37 4.24 -13.43
CA THR A 78 -21.58 5.35 -13.96
C THR A 78 -21.28 6.30 -12.81
N GLU A 79 -20.07 6.81 -12.75
CA GLU A 79 -19.68 7.75 -11.71
C GLU A 79 -18.76 8.84 -12.23
N ARG A 80 -18.84 9.98 -11.57
CA ARG A 80 -17.86 11.06 -11.67
C ARG A 80 -17.06 11.11 -10.38
N ILE A 81 -15.74 11.07 -10.50
CA ILE A 81 -14.81 11.17 -9.38
C ILE A 81 -14.07 12.50 -9.49
N HIS A 82 -14.28 13.40 -8.54
CA HIS A 82 -13.45 14.60 -8.39
C HIS A 82 -12.29 14.27 -7.45
N TYR A 83 -11.08 14.19 -7.99
CA TYR A 83 -9.88 13.87 -7.24
C TYR A 83 -9.01 15.12 -7.02
N ALA A 84 -8.77 15.47 -5.76
CA ALA A 84 -7.88 16.56 -5.37
C ALA A 84 -6.57 16.00 -4.78
N ASN A 85 -5.45 16.39 -5.39
CA ASN A 85 -4.12 16.02 -4.92
C ASN A 85 -3.70 16.91 -3.75
N HIS A 86 -3.81 16.40 -2.53
CA HIS A 86 -3.33 17.07 -1.33
C HIS A 86 -1.89 16.68 -0.96
N SER A 87 -1.27 15.75 -1.68
CA SER A 87 0.13 15.39 -1.40
C SER A 87 1.08 16.54 -1.75
N PRO A 88 2.30 16.56 -1.17
CA PRO A 88 3.35 17.48 -1.58
C PRO A 88 3.98 17.12 -2.93
N ASP A 89 3.59 16.00 -3.54
CA ASP A 89 4.19 15.44 -4.73
C ASP A 89 3.32 15.68 -5.97
N THR A 90 3.97 15.80 -7.11
CA THR A 90 3.28 15.79 -8.41
C THR A 90 2.99 14.34 -8.80
N LEU A 91 1.73 14.02 -9.12
CA LEU A 91 1.31 12.68 -9.48
C LEU A 91 1.30 12.49 -11.00
N ALA A 92 1.84 11.38 -11.49
CA ALA A 92 1.72 10.97 -12.89
C ALA A 92 0.59 9.95 -13.12
N PHE A 93 0.16 9.26 -12.07
CA PHE A 93 -0.87 8.23 -12.10
C PHE A 93 -1.60 8.21 -10.75
N VAL A 94 -2.78 7.58 -10.74
CA VAL A 94 -3.51 7.26 -9.51
C VAL A 94 -3.77 5.75 -9.43
N TRP A 95 -3.87 5.24 -8.21
CA TRP A 95 -4.29 3.88 -7.93
C TRP A 95 -5.77 3.85 -7.56
N VAL A 96 -6.53 2.98 -8.21
CA VAL A 96 -7.95 2.76 -7.99
C VAL A 96 -8.14 1.34 -7.49
N GLN A 97 -8.90 1.17 -6.42
CA GLN A 97 -9.23 -0.15 -5.91
C GLN A 97 -10.43 -0.73 -6.69
N ILE A 98 -10.27 -1.95 -7.17
CA ILE A 98 -11.26 -2.71 -7.94
C ILE A 98 -11.48 -4.07 -7.27
N GLU A 99 -12.02 -4.03 -6.05
CA GLU A 99 -12.08 -5.16 -5.11
C GLU A 99 -12.77 -6.40 -5.69
N GLN A 100 -13.76 -6.23 -6.56
CA GLN A 100 -14.51 -7.33 -7.19
C GLN A 100 -13.62 -8.29 -7.98
N ASN A 101 -12.44 -7.86 -8.44
CA ASN A 101 -11.45 -8.74 -9.07
C ASN A 101 -10.88 -9.80 -8.11
N ILE A 102 -11.26 -9.79 -6.83
CA ILE A 102 -11.05 -10.92 -5.92
C ILE A 102 -11.70 -12.21 -6.46
N PHE A 103 -12.75 -12.11 -7.29
CA PHE A 103 -13.41 -13.24 -7.96
C PHE A 103 -12.91 -13.49 -9.39
N ALA A 104 -11.89 -12.77 -9.86
CA ALA A 104 -11.29 -13.04 -11.16
C ALA A 104 -10.67 -14.44 -11.17
N PRO A 105 -10.72 -15.17 -12.30
CA PRO A 105 -10.24 -16.55 -12.38
C PRO A 105 -8.75 -16.72 -12.08
N ASN A 106 -7.97 -15.65 -12.21
CA ASN A 106 -6.54 -15.59 -11.91
C ASN A 106 -6.23 -14.76 -10.64
N SER A 107 -7.24 -14.45 -9.81
CA SER A 107 -7.02 -13.71 -8.57
C SER A 107 -6.17 -14.52 -7.59
N ILE A 108 -5.39 -13.83 -6.75
CA ILE A 108 -4.63 -14.49 -5.68
C ILE A 108 -5.55 -15.29 -4.75
N THR A 109 -6.73 -14.76 -4.45
CA THR A 109 -7.72 -15.45 -3.62
C THR A 109 -8.18 -16.77 -4.25
N TYR A 110 -8.47 -16.76 -5.55
CA TYR A 110 -8.87 -17.97 -6.27
C TYR A 110 -7.73 -18.98 -6.33
N VAL A 111 -6.50 -18.54 -6.63
CA VAL A 111 -5.31 -19.40 -6.71
C VAL A 111 -4.96 -20.03 -5.37
N LEU A 112 -5.01 -19.26 -4.28
CA LEU A 112 -4.69 -19.77 -2.94
C LEU A 112 -5.81 -20.61 -2.34
N ASN A 113 -7.06 -20.42 -2.81
CA ASN A 113 -8.28 -21.12 -2.36
C ASN A 113 -8.31 -21.36 -0.83
N GLN A 114 -8.09 -20.29 -0.07
CA GLN A 114 -8.00 -20.38 1.39
C GLN A 114 -9.35 -20.76 2.00
N PRO A 115 -9.36 -21.57 3.07
CA PRO A 115 -10.59 -21.86 3.79
C PRO A 115 -11.20 -20.57 4.37
N PRO A 116 -12.52 -20.56 4.65
CA PRO A 116 -13.17 -19.41 5.27
C PRO A 116 -12.50 -18.98 6.58
N LEU A 117 -12.49 -17.67 6.84
CA LEU A 117 -12.00 -17.13 8.11
C LEU A 117 -13.08 -17.22 9.17
N HIS A 118 -12.78 -17.89 10.28
CA HIS A 118 -13.66 -18.02 11.43
C HIS A 118 -13.23 -17.06 12.54
N PHE A 119 -14.13 -16.17 12.95
CA PHE A 119 -13.90 -15.23 14.03
C PHE A 119 -14.66 -15.65 15.30
N ALA A 120 -14.15 -15.21 16.45
CA ALA A 120 -14.87 -15.35 17.72
C ALA A 120 -16.28 -14.74 17.60
N GLY A 121 -17.29 -15.43 18.14
CA GLY A 121 -18.69 -15.05 17.97
C GLY A 121 -19.41 -15.65 16.76
N GLY A 122 -18.76 -16.57 16.02
CA GLY A 122 -19.39 -17.36 14.95
C GLY A 122 -19.48 -16.67 13.59
N ALA A 123 -18.88 -15.49 13.44
CA ALA A 123 -18.78 -14.82 12.15
C ALA A 123 -17.81 -15.58 11.22
N VAL A 124 -18.29 -15.89 10.02
CA VAL A 124 -17.51 -16.58 8.98
C VAL A 124 -17.41 -15.67 7.76
N PHE A 125 -16.19 -15.43 7.30
CA PHE A 125 -15.93 -14.69 6.08
C PHE A 125 -15.38 -15.65 5.03
N ASP A 126 -16.18 -15.93 4.00
CA ASP A 126 -15.78 -16.73 2.86
C ASP A 126 -15.49 -15.81 1.67
N PHE A 127 -14.22 -15.74 1.29
CA PHE A 127 -13.76 -14.98 0.13
C PHE A 127 -13.61 -15.83 -1.13
N THR A 128 -13.81 -17.15 -1.04
CA THR A 128 -13.67 -18.07 -2.20
C THR A 128 -14.80 -17.91 -3.21
N GLY A 129 -15.90 -17.27 -2.79
CA GLY A 129 -17.14 -17.20 -3.57
C GLY A 129 -17.72 -18.60 -3.88
N LYS A 130 -17.25 -19.65 -3.19
CA LYS A 130 -17.51 -21.07 -3.49
C LYS A 130 -17.28 -21.43 -4.96
N GLY A 131 -16.18 -20.93 -5.52
CA GLY A 131 -15.82 -21.14 -6.93
C GLY A 131 -16.55 -20.23 -7.92
N PHE A 132 -17.27 -19.20 -7.43
CA PHE A 132 -17.81 -18.16 -8.29
C PHE A 132 -16.69 -17.42 -9.03
N ILE A 133 -16.84 -17.32 -10.35
CA ILE A 133 -15.96 -16.54 -11.22
C ILE A 133 -16.68 -15.25 -11.61
N GLY A 134 -16.02 -14.13 -11.39
CA GLY A 134 -16.54 -12.80 -11.67
C GLY A 134 -15.40 -11.79 -11.85
N GLY A 135 -15.61 -10.59 -11.35
CA GLY A 135 -14.70 -9.46 -11.53
C GLY A 135 -15.45 -8.22 -11.98
N ILE A 136 -14.80 -7.07 -11.84
CA ILE A 136 -15.33 -5.83 -12.39
C ILE A 136 -14.91 -5.68 -13.84
N THR A 137 -15.84 -5.21 -14.66
CA THR A 137 -15.56 -4.73 -16.01
C THR A 137 -15.61 -3.21 -15.96
N ILE A 138 -14.50 -2.55 -16.27
CA ILE A 138 -14.45 -1.11 -16.41
C ILE A 138 -14.69 -0.77 -17.89
N GLU A 139 -15.91 -0.39 -18.25
CA GLU A 139 -16.28 -0.02 -19.62
C GLU A 139 -15.62 1.30 -20.04
N ARG A 140 -15.50 2.25 -19.10
CA ARG A 140 -14.88 3.55 -19.33
C ARG A 140 -14.12 4.01 -18.10
N PHE A 141 -12.94 4.57 -18.35
CA PHE A 141 -12.22 5.40 -17.38
C PHE A 141 -11.59 6.54 -18.19
N ALA A 142 -12.11 7.74 -18.03
CA ALA A 142 -11.77 8.88 -18.87
C ALA A 142 -11.57 10.16 -18.05
N ALA A 143 -10.87 11.14 -18.60
CA ALA A 143 -10.80 12.50 -18.08
C ALA A 143 -10.88 13.49 -19.25
N GLY A 144 -11.69 14.55 -19.10
CA GLY A 144 -11.88 15.55 -20.16
C GLY A 144 -12.36 14.95 -21.48
N GLY A 145 -13.18 13.90 -21.42
CA GLY A 145 -13.70 13.17 -22.59
C GLY A 145 -12.71 12.22 -23.29
N LYS A 146 -11.47 12.07 -22.78
CA LYS A 146 -10.46 11.15 -23.35
C LYS A 146 -10.28 9.93 -22.46
N ALA A 147 -10.28 8.74 -23.07
CA ALA A 147 -9.97 7.51 -22.37
C ALA A 147 -8.53 7.53 -21.83
N LEU A 148 -8.36 7.05 -20.60
CA LEU A 148 -7.06 6.98 -19.93
C LEU A 148 -6.47 5.57 -20.04
N THR A 149 -5.14 5.50 -20.15
CA THR A 149 -4.41 4.23 -20.09
C THR A 149 -4.52 3.64 -18.69
N ARG A 150 -4.81 2.34 -18.62
CA ARG A 150 -4.98 1.61 -17.36
C ARG A 150 -4.25 0.27 -17.38
N THR A 151 -3.74 -0.13 -16.22
CA THR A 151 -3.15 -1.44 -15.99
C THR A 151 -3.72 -2.04 -14.71
N GLU A 152 -4.28 -3.24 -14.80
CA GLU A 152 -4.86 -3.95 -13.66
C GLU A 152 -3.82 -4.88 -13.01
N TYR A 153 -3.77 -4.84 -11.68
CA TYR A 153 -2.91 -5.61 -10.80
C TYR A 153 -3.79 -6.26 -9.73
N GLY A 154 -4.50 -7.31 -10.13
CA GLY A 154 -5.45 -7.99 -9.26
C GLY A 154 -6.61 -7.07 -8.86
N THR A 155 -6.72 -6.74 -7.58
CA THR A 155 -7.75 -5.85 -7.01
C THR A 155 -7.35 -4.37 -7.01
N MET A 156 -6.24 -4.02 -7.63
CA MET A 156 -5.77 -2.64 -7.79
C MET A 156 -5.61 -2.32 -9.28
N MET A 157 -5.91 -1.09 -9.67
CA MET A 157 -5.72 -0.60 -11.04
C MET A 157 -4.90 0.69 -11.01
N ARG A 158 -3.85 0.76 -11.82
CA ARG A 158 -3.11 1.98 -12.08
C ARG A 158 -3.72 2.69 -13.26
N VAL A 159 -4.03 3.98 -13.12
CA VAL A 159 -4.56 4.83 -14.19
C VAL A 159 -3.56 5.96 -14.45
N GLU A 160 -3.04 6.04 -15.67
CA GLU A 160 -2.14 7.11 -16.07
C GLU A 160 -2.93 8.41 -16.26
N LEU A 161 -2.44 9.51 -15.67
CA LEU A 161 -3.05 10.81 -15.83
C LEU A 161 -2.69 11.39 -17.21
N PRO A 162 -3.58 12.20 -17.83
CA PRO A 162 -3.30 12.81 -19.12
C PRO A 162 -2.14 13.82 -19.07
N GLY A 163 -1.78 14.28 -17.87
CA GLY A 163 -0.59 15.06 -17.58
C GLY A 163 -0.31 15.05 -16.07
N PRO A 164 0.88 15.51 -15.64
CA PRO A 164 1.24 15.54 -14.23
C PRO A 164 0.28 16.41 -13.41
N LEU A 165 -0.25 15.86 -12.32
CA LEU A 165 -1.15 16.55 -11.40
C LEU A 165 -0.34 17.15 -10.24
N PRO A 166 -0.10 18.47 -10.21
CA PRO A 166 0.73 19.08 -9.19
C PRO A 166 0.08 19.03 -7.79
N PRO A 167 0.84 19.33 -6.73
CA PRO A 167 0.28 19.56 -5.40
C PRO A 167 -0.85 20.60 -5.46
N ARG A 168 -1.96 20.32 -4.76
CA ARG A 168 -3.22 21.09 -4.77
C ARG A 168 -3.96 21.11 -6.12
N GLY A 169 -3.48 20.41 -7.13
CA GLY A 169 -4.20 20.21 -8.39
C GLY A 169 -5.40 19.29 -8.21
N ALA A 170 -6.35 19.37 -9.14
CA ALA A 170 -7.50 18.46 -9.18
C ALA A 170 -7.77 17.95 -10.61
N ILE A 171 -8.44 16.81 -10.70
CA ILE A 171 -8.89 16.19 -11.95
C ILE A 171 -10.22 15.49 -11.74
N ASP A 172 -11.10 15.58 -12.74
CA ASP A 172 -12.35 14.85 -12.78
C ASP A 172 -12.22 13.62 -13.68
N PHE A 173 -12.67 12.48 -13.17
CA PHE A 173 -12.76 11.22 -13.90
C PHE A 173 -14.21 10.87 -14.19
N ASP A 174 -14.47 10.41 -15.42
CA ASP A 174 -15.73 9.80 -15.83
C ASP A 174 -15.53 8.29 -15.97
N VAL A 175 -16.24 7.53 -15.14
CA VAL A 175 -16.07 6.08 -15.04
C VAL A 175 -17.40 5.39 -15.33
N ALA A 176 -17.36 4.28 -16.05
CA ALA A 176 -18.48 3.37 -16.21
C ALA A 176 -18.01 1.93 -15.98
N TRP A 177 -18.79 1.18 -15.23
CA TRP A 177 -18.41 -0.14 -14.77
C TRP A 177 -19.61 -1.05 -14.55
N HIS A 178 -19.35 -2.35 -14.55
CA HIS A 178 -20.32 -3.34 -14.06
C HIS A 178 -19.63 -4.57 -13.49
N PHE A 179 -20.35 -5.32 -12.65
CA PHE A 179 -19.88 -6.62 -12.16
C PHE A 179 -21.05 -7.53 -11.77
N PRO A 180 -20.91 -8.85 -11.96
CA PRO A 180 -21.88 -9.82 -11.44
C PRO A 180 -21.76 -9.96 -9.92
N VAL A 181 -22.90 -10.04 -9.23
CA VAL A 181 -22.95 -10.17 -7.77
C VAL A 181 -22.81 -11.64 -7.36
N PRO A 182 -21.84 -11.99 -6.49
CA PRO A 182 -21.60 -13.38 -6.10
C PRO A 182 -22.79 -13.98 -5.34
N PRO A 183 -23.25 -15.20 -5.70
CA PRO A 183 -24.41 -15.86 -5.08
C PRO A 183 -24.19 -16.32 -3.63
N TYR A 184 -22.93 -16.52 -3.22
CA TYR A 184 -22.58 -16.99 -1.89
C TYR A 184 -21.89 -15.92 -1.03
N GLY A 185 -21.96 -14.68 -1.51
CA GLY A 185 -21.28 -13.56 -0.88
C GLY A 185 -19.78 -13.53 -1.15
N GLY A 186 -19.16 -12.49 -0.62
CA GLY A 186 -17.81 -12.09 -0.92
C GLY A 186 -17.42 -10.88 -0.09
N GLY A 187 -16.82 -11.08 1.08
CA GLY A 187 -16.59 -9.96 2.01
C GLY A 187 -17.90 -9.24 2.38
N ARG A 188 -18.07 -8.00 1.92
CA ARG A 188 -19.25 -7.15 2.22
C ARG A 188 -20.31 -7.13 1.10
N MET A 189 -20.17 -7.96 0.06
CA MET A 189 -21.16 -8.06 -1.04
C MET A 189 -21.69 -9.48 -1.17
N GLY A 190 -22.89 -9.61 -1.73
CA GLY A 190 -23.53 -10.89 -1.98
C GLY A 190 -24.99 -10.74 -2.34
N ARG A 191 -25.59 -11.83 -2.80
CA ARG A 191 -27.03 -11.95 -2.95
C ARG A 191 -27.50 -13.26 -2.35
N ILE A 192 -28.74 -13.29 -1.90
CA ILE A 192 -29.37 -14.55 -1.52
C ILE A 192 -29.65 -15.32 -2.81
N GLY A 193 -29.10 -16.52 -2.94
CA GLY A 193 -29.45 -17.42 -4.03
C GLY A 193 -30.92 -17.84 -3.93
N THR A 194 -31.63 -17.93 -5.05
CA THR A 194 -32.96 -18.54 -5.09
C THR A 194 -32.87 -20.05 -4.89
N ARG A 195 -32.84 -20.50 -3.62
CA ARG A 195 -33.65 -21.60 -3.05
C ARG A 195 -33.19 -21.99 -1.65
N LEU A 196 -34.15 -22.00 -0.72
CA LEU A 196 -34.31 -23.04 0.30
C LEU A 196 -34.73 -24.35 -0.39
#